data_AF-A0A4W5QSG4-F1
#
_entry.id   AF-A0A4W5QSG4-F1
#
_cell.length_a   1.000
_cell.length_b   1.000
_cell.length_c   1.000
_cell.angle_alpha   90.00
_cell.angle_beta   90.00
_cell.angle_gamma   90.00
#
_symmetry.space_group_name_H-M   'P 1'
#
loop_
_entity.id
_entity.type
_entity.pdbx_description
1 polymer ?
#
loop_
_entity_poly.entity_id
_entity_poly.type
_entity_poly.pdbx_seq_one_letter_code
_entity_poly.pdbx_strand_id
1 'polypeptide(L)'
;MDGTPCGPYESDLCVNGRCQKIGCDGIIGSSAREDRCGVCNGDGHSCKIVKGDFNHTKGRGYIEAAVIPVGARRIKVVEDKPSHSFLGKTDTHTHTHILLF
;
A
#
# COMPACT_ATOMS: atom_id res chain seq x y z
N MET A 1 21.96 -10.94 13.54
CA MET A 1 22.83 -10.10 12.70
C MET A 1 22.28 -8.70 12.74
N ASP A 2 23.14 -7.69 12.86
CA ASP A 2 22.67 -6.31 12.81
C ASP A 2 22.23 -5.96 11.39
N GLY A 3 21.16 -5.18 11.26
CA GLY A 3 20.54 -4.84 9.98
C GLY A 3 19.46 -5.82 9.51
N THR A 4 19.10 -6.84 10.30
CA THR A 4 17.92 -7.67 10.01
C THR A 4 16.62 -6.89 10.27
N PRO A 5 15.63 -6.89 9.34
CA PRO A 5 14.33 -6.28 9.58
C PRO A 5 13.62 -6.91 10.78
N CYS A 6 13.05 -6.08 11.64
CA CYS A 6 12.32 -6.53 12.82
C CYS A 6 10.92 -7.07 12.51
N GLY A 7 10.34 -6.67 11.39
CA GLY A 7 9.04 -7.12 10.94
C GLY A 7 8.91 -7.10 9.42
N PRO A 8 7.97 -7.88 8.86
CA PRO A 8 7.77 -7.96 7.41
C PRO A 8 7.26 -6.66 6.77
N TYR A 9 6.76 -5.70 7.56
CA TYR A 9 6.19 -4.44 7.10
C TYR A 9 6.76 -3.21 7.82
N GLU A 10 7.80 -3.40 8.63
CA GLU A 10 8.41 -2.30 9.39
C GLU A 10 9.80 -1.98 8.87
N SER A 11 10.13 -0.69 8.85
CA SER A 11 11.47 -0.19 8.49
C SER A 11 12.47 -0.33 9.65
N ASP A 12 12.03 -0.89 10.78
CA ASP A 12 12.82 -1.05 11.98
C ASP A 12 13.85 -2.18 11.80
N LEU A 13 15.10 -1.92 12.20
CA LEU A 13 16.19 -2.89 12.10
C LEU A 13 16.65 -3.35 13.48
N CYS A 14 17.03 -4.62 13.56
CA CYS A 14 17.70 -5.15 14.74
C CYS A 14 19.13 -4.64 14.79
N VAL A 15 19.50 -3.99 15.89
CA VAL A 15 20.87 -3.53 16.17
C VAL A 15 21.19 -3.85 17.62
N ASN A 16 22.25 -4.61 17.86
CA ASN A 16 22.63 -5.10 19.19
C ASN A 16 21.48 -5.84 19.92
N GLY A 17 20.69 -6.62 19.17
CA GLY A 17 19.58 -7.40 19.73
C GLY A 17 18.33 -6.60 20.13
N ARG A 18 18.25 -5.31 19.77
CA ARG A 18 17.06 -4.47 19.97
C ARG A 18 16.57 -3.93 18.64
N CYS A 19 15.26 -3.85 18.47
CA CYS A 19 14.66 -3.19 17.32
C CYS A 19 14.81 -1.67 17.46
N GLN A 20 15.48 -1.09 16.47
CA GLN A 20 15.72 0.34 16.37
C GLN A 20 14.93 0.90 15.20
N LYS A 21 14.25 2.01 15.47
CA LYS A 21 13.52 2.74 14.45
C LYS A 21 14.50 3.48 13.53
N ILE A 22 14.32 3.27 12.23
CA ILE A 22 15.13 3.92 11.19
C ILE A 22 14.26 4.93 10.44
N GLY A 23 14.79 6.13 10.26
CA GLY A 23 14.17 7.13 9.40
C GLY A 23 14.21 6.70 7.94
N CYS A 24 13.38 7.31 7.10
CA CYS A 24 13.39 7.01 5.66
C CYS A 24 14.72 7.38 4.95
N ASP A 25 15.62 8.09 5.65
CA ASP A 25 16.97 8.46 5.25
C ASP A 25 18.01 7.39 5.60
N GLY A 26 17.61 6.28 6.23
CA GLY A 26 18.48 5.20 6.66
C GLY A 26 19.18 5.44 7.99
N ILE A 27 18.85 6.53 8.70
CA ILE A 27 19.51 6.90 9.96
C ILE A 27 18.69 6.43 11.17
N ILE A 28 19.34 5.70 12.08
CA ILE A 28 18.74 5.23 13.34
C ILE A 28 18.39 6.43 14.23
N GLY A 29 17.14 6.50 14.69
CA GLY A 29 16.66 7.59 15.54
C GLY A 29 16.38 8.91 14.80
N SER A 30 16.48 8.93 13.47
CA SER A 30 16.07 10.10 12.68
C SER A 30 14.55 10.34 12.77
N SER A 31 14.16 11.60 12.76
CA SER A 31 12.75 12.02 12.66
C SER A 31 12.24 12.00 11.21
N ALA A 32 13.10 11.67 10.24
CA ALA A 32 12.75 11.61 8.83
C ALA A 32 11.67 10.58 8.57
N ARG A 33 10.59 11.00 7.89
CA ARG A 33 9.47 10.14 7.53
C ARG A 33 9.15 10.29 6.06
N GLU A 34 8.75 9.18 5.44
CA GLU A 34 8.15 9.25 4.12
C GLU A 34 6.86 10.05 4.17
N ASP A 35 6.66 10.91 3.17
CA ASP A 35 5.39 11.57 2.96
C ASP A 35 4.32 10.58 2.43
N ARG A 36 3.11 11.10 2.18
CA ARG A 36 2.01 10.35 1.52
C ARG A 36 2.40 9.83 0.13
N CYS A 37 3.40 10.45 -0.47
CA CYS A 37 4.00 10.12 -1.73
C CYS A 37 5.33 9.37 -1.54
N GLY A 38 5.53 8.60 -0.46
CA GLY A 38 6.68 7.71 -0.28
C GLY A 38 8.04 8.34 -0.61
N VAL A 39 8.15 9.67 -0.48
CA VAL A 39 9.39 10.43 -0.63
C VAL A 39 9.82 10.78 0.77
N CYS A 40 11.08 10.48 1.09
CA CYS A 40 11.64 10.80 2.39
C CYS A 40 11.69 12.32 2.60
N ASN A 41 11.07 12.81 3.67
CA ASN A 41 10.89 14.24 3.94
C ASN A 41 10.27 15.01 2.74
N GLY A 42 9.42 14.34 1.96
CA GLY A 42 8.72 14.96 0.85
C GLY A 42 7.62 15.93 1.30
N ASP A 43 7.20 16.79 0.38
CA ASP A 43 6.15 17.79 0.58
C ASP A 43 4.73 17.26 0.29
N GLY A 44 4.61 16.01 -0.18
CA GLY A 44 3.34 15.38 -0.52
C GLY A 44 2.74 15.82 -1.86
N HIS A 45 3.47 16.55 -2.70
CA HIS A 45 2.98 17.06 -3.99
C HIS A 45 3.40 16.23 -5.20
N SER A 46 4.37 15.32 -5.05
CA SER A 46 4.86 14.44 -6.13
C SER A 46 3.84 13.36 -6.57
N CYS A 47 2.70 13.26 -5.89
CA CYS A 47 1.66 12.29 -6.21
C CYS A 47 0.25 12.82 -5.93
N LYS A 48 -0.74 12.23 -6.61
CA LYS A 48 -2.17 12.52 -6.40
C LYS A 48 -2.84 11.40 -5.61
N ILE A 49 -3.74 11.76 -4.69
CA ILE A 49 -4.66 10.79 -4.08
C ILE A 49 -5.78 10.55 -5.07
N VAL A 50 -6.01 9.29 -5.41
CA VAL A 50 -7.17 8.84 -6.18
C VAL A 50 -8.10 8.12 -5.21
N LYS A 51 -9.37 8.52 -5.19
CA LYS A 51 -10.44 7.87 -4.43
C LYS A 51 -11.61 7.65 -5.38
N GLY A 52 -12.33 6.56 -5.17
CA GLY A 52 -13.53 6.24 -5.92
C GLY A 52 -14.32 5.17 -5.20
N ASP A 53 -15.63 5.20 -5.41
CA ASP A 53 -16.57 4.20 -4.91
C ASP A 53 -17.03 3.35 -6.08
N PHE A 54 -17.05 2.03 -5.89
CA PHE A 54 -17.58 1.10 -6.88
C PHE A 54 -18.89 0.53 -6.35
N ASN A 55 -19.99 0.88 -7.00
CA ASN A 55 -21.32 0.38 -6.67
C ASN A 55 -21.94 -0.24 -7.92
N HIS A 56 -21.71 -1.53 -8.10
CA HIS A 56 -22.26 -2.29 -9.22
C HIS A 56 -23.15 -3.41 -8.69
N THR A 57 -24.41 -3.41 -9.12
CA THR A 57 -25.47 -4.29 -8.58
C THR A 57 -25.93 -5.36 -9.58
N LYS A 58 -25.36 -5.39 -10.80
CA LYS A 58 -25.87 -6.23 -11.90
C LYS A 58 -24.78 -6.78 -12.81
N GLY A 59 -24.33 -7.99 -12.53
CA GLY A 59 -23.52 -8.79 -13.45
C GLY A 59 -23.41 -10.22 -12.92
N ARG A 60 -23.33 -11.21 -13.81
CA ARG A 60 -22.95 -12.57 -13.42
C ARG A 60 -21.46 -12.75 -13.75
N GLY A 61 -20.66 -13.15 -12.78
CA GLY A 61 -19.22 -13.41 -12.97
C GLY A 61 -18.32 -12.26 -12.54
N TYR A 62 -17.07 -12.34 -12.99
CA TYR A 62 -15.96 -11.46 -12.61
C TYR A 62 -16.18 -10.04 -13.15
N ILE A 63 -16.23 -9.04 -12.26
CA ILE A 63 -16.34 -7.63 -12.65
C ILE A 63 -15.07 -6.90 -12.24
N GLU A 64 -14.46 -6.19 -13.19
CA GLU A 64 -13.33 -5.32 -12.90
C GLU A 64 -13.82 -4.03 -12.22
N ALA A 65 -13.44 -3.87 -10.95
CA ALA A 65 -13.84 -2.74 -10.12
C ALA A 65 -12.91 -1.54 -10.29
N ALA A 66 -11.60 -1.79 -10.38
CA ALA A 66 -10.58 -0.77 -10.53
C ALA A 66 -9.28 -1.34 -11.09
N VAL A 67 -8.54 -0.50 -11.81
CA VAL A 67 -7.17 -0.78 -12.26
C VAL A 67 -6.20 0.09 -11.48
N ILE A 68 -5.19 -0.53 -10.88
CA ILE A 68 -4.13 0.12 -10.12
C ILE A 68 -2.90 0.24 -11.05
N PRO A 69 -2.48 1.46 -11.41
CA PRO A 69 -1.32 1.66 -12.26
C PRO A 69 -0.01 1.36 -11.53
N VAL A 70 1.04 1.03 -12.28
CA VAL A 70 2.41 0.91 -11.74
C VAL A 70 2.78 2.15 -10.94
N GLY A 71 3.39 1.95 -9.77
CA GLY A 71 3.84 3.03 -8.90
C GLY A 71 2.77 3.59 -7.97
N ALA A 72 1.51 3.12 -8.07
CA ALA A 72 0.53 3.37 -7.03
C ALA A 72 0.98 2.72 -5.71
N ARG A 73 0.77 3.42 -4.59
CA ARG A 73 1.14 2.97 -3.25
C ARG A 73 0.10 3.38 -2.23
N ARG A 74 0.20 2.81 -1.01
CA ARG A 74 -0.75 3.04 0.09
C ARG A 74 -2.19 2.77 -0.36
N ILE A 75 -2.36 1.72 -1.16
CA ILE A 75 -3.66 1.32 -1.72
C ILE A 75 -4.48 0.69 -0.60
N LYS A 76 -5.70 1.21 -0.40
CA LYS A 76 -6.67 0.67 0.55
C LYS A 76 -7.96 0.40 -0.21
N VAL A 77 -8.36 -0.87 -0.26
CA VAL A 77 -9.64 -1.30 -0.81
C VAL A 77 -10.44 -1.87 0.34
N VAL A 78 -11.66 -1.39 0.53
CA VAL A 78 -12.56 -1.82 1.59
C VAL A 78 -13.95 -2.02 1.02
N GLU A 79 -14.62 -3.06 1.52
CA GLU A 79 -16.04 -3.27 1.27
C GLU A 79 -16.83 -2.48 2.32
N ASP A 80 -17.55 -1.44 1.87
CA ASP A 80 -18.30 -0.54 2.76
C ASP A 80 -19.54 -1.22 3.38
N LYS A 81 -20.18 -2.11 2.62
CA LYS A 81 -21.39 -2.83 3.04
C LYS A 81 -21.22 -4.32 2.79
N PRO A 82 -21.61 -5.19 3.75
CA PRO A 82 -21.59 -6.62 3.53
C PRO A 82 -22.42 -6.98 2.31
N SER A 83 -21.77 -7.62 1.35
CA SER A 83 -22.38 -8.11 0.13
C SER A 83 -22.09 -9.60 0.00
N HIS A 84 -22.81 -10.27 -0.90
CA HIS A 84 -22.45 -11.63 -1.29
C HIS A 84 -21.28 -11.66 -2.28
N SER A 85 -20.66 -10.51 -2.50
CA SER A 85 -19.53 -10.38 -3.40
C SER A 85 -18.21 -10.54 -2.68
N PHE A 86 -17.22 -11.06 -3.38
CA PHE A 86 -15.88 -11.28 -2.85
C PHE A 86 -14.88 -10.40 -3.60
N LEU A 87 -13.93 -9.80 -2.87
CA LEU A 87 -12.82 -9.07 -3.48
C LEU A 87 -11.70 -10.04 -3.88
N GLY A 88 -11.17 -9.86 -5.08
CA GLY A 88 -9.91 -10.46 -5.48
C GLY A 88 -9.02 -9.50 -6.23
N LYS A 89 -7.79 -9.93 -6.43
CA LYS A 89 -6.78 -9.20 -7.19
C LYS A 89 -6.18 -10.12 -8.24
N THR A 90 -5.95 -9.59 -9.43
CA THR A 90 -5.10 -10.22 -10.43
C THR A 90 -3.98 -9.24 -10.78
N ASP A 91 -2.77 -9.76 -10.87
CA ASP A 91 -1.58 -8.95 -11.15
C ASP A 91 -1.08 -9.24 -12.56
N THR A 92 -0.89 -8.18 -13.33
CA THR A 92 -0.20 -8.22 -14.62
C THR A 92 1.09 -7.42 -14.50
N HIS A 93 2.06 -7.67 -15.39
CA HIS A 93 3.34 -6.96 -15.41
C HIS A 93 3.25 -5.42 -15.43
N THR A 94 2.08 -4.86 -15.79
CA THR A 94 1.87 -3.41 -15.91
C THR A 94 0.79 -2.87 -14.99
N HIS A 95 -0.13 -3.71 -14.49
CA HIS A 95 -1.28 -3.23 -13.72
C HIS A 95 -1.77 -4.31 -12.78
N THR A 96 -2.23 -3.90 -11.59
CA THR A 96 -2.99 -4.77 -10.70
C THR A 96 -4.47 -4.45 -10.89
N HIS A 97 -5.29 -5.46 -11.15
CA HIS A 97 -6.73 -5.32 -11.32
C HIS A 97 -7.45 -5.79 -10.07
N ILE A 98 -8.37 -4.98 -9.56
CA ILE A 98 -9.28 -5.34 -8.48
C ILE A 98 -10.54 -5.90 -9.10
N LEU A 99 -10.85 -7.14 -8.73
CA LEU A 99 -12.00 -7.88 -9.22
C LEU A 99 -13.00 -8.06 -8.09
N LEU A 100 -14.28 -7.98 -8.44
CA LEU A 100 -15.40 -8.35 -7.58
C LEU A 100 -16.09 -9.57 -8.19
N PHE A 101 -16.35 -10.56 -7.34
CA PHE A 101 -17.01 -11.82 -7.66
C PHE A 101 -18.40 -11.86 -7.04
#